data_AF-A0AAE1BYJ6-F1
#
_entry.id   AF-A0AAE1BYJ6-F1
#
_cell.length_a   1.000
_cell.length_b   1.000
_cell.length_c   1.000
_cell.angle_alpha   90.00
_cell.angle_beta   90.00
_cell.angle_gamma   90.00
#
_symmetry.space_group_name_H-M   'P 1'
#
loop_
_entity.id
_entity.type
_entity.pdbx_description
1 polymer ?
#
loop_
_entity_poly.entity_id
_entity_poly.type
_entity_poly.pdbx_seq_one_letter_code
_entity_poly.pdbx_strand_id
1 'polypeptide(L)'
;WIAVPFSMTHEAVGSLALNETDWLGHIEPSSPEWGLWIDYWLLLICGGIPWQVYFQRVLSCKTPKNAQMLSYAASFGCIISAVPACIIGAVAKATDWSQTEYGHKPEGYQVKLVLPLVMQYLTPPWVAFLGLGAVSAAVMSSADSSVLSASSMFARNIYKNVFKQQASDREVIWVMRASIIVVATIASTIGILINSIYYLFFVLPRTVRMCKSPIDVYCLDNIQEASGITHTKSEYYKIHIKINKRR
;
A
#
# COMPACT_ATOMS: atom_id res chain seq x y z
N TRP A 1 18.24 -2.71 -7.00
CA TRP A 1 19.03 -3.33 -8.08
C TRP A 1 20.52 -3.38 -7.76
N ILE A 2 21.20 -2.26 -7.51
CA ILE A 2 22.66 -2.25 -7.23
C ILE A 2 23.03 -3.09 -5.99
N ALA A 3 22.22 -3.07 -4.92
CA ALA A 3 22.50 -3.84 -3.70
C ALA A 3 22.33 -5.36 -3.83
N VAL A 4 21.59 -5.84 -4.85
CA VAL A 4 21.24 -7.26 -5.02
C VAL A 4 22.47 -8.14 -5.27
N PRO A 5 23.34 -7.87 -6.26
CA PRO A 5 24.51 -8.70 -6.49
C PRO A 5 25.45 -8.73 -5.28
N PHE A 6 25.69 -7.59 -4.61
CA PHE A 6 26.54 -7.54 -3.42
C PHE A 6 25.98 -8.37 -2.26
N SER A 7 24.66 -8.33 -2.06
CA SER A 7 24.02 -9.15 -1.03
C SER A 7 24.08 -10.65 -1.35
N MET A 8 24.10 -11.06 -2.62
CA MET A 8 24.14 -12.47 -3.02
C MET A 8 25.55 -13.06 -3.03
N THR A 9 26.58 -12.24 -3.19
CA THR A 9 27.99 -12.68 -3.23
C THR A 9 28.64 -12.80 -1.85
N HIS A 10 27.92 -12.46 -0.78
CA HIS A 10 28.46 -12.48 0.58
C HIS A 10 28.61 -13.91 1.10
N GLU A 11 29.74 -14.23 1.73
CA GLU A 11 30.11 -15.60 2.15
C GLU A 11 29.09 -16.25 3.12
N ALA A 12 28.38 -15.42 3.89
CA ALA A 12 27.34 -15.84 4.82
C ALA A 12 26.01 -16.27 4.16
N VAL A 13 25.85 -16.10 2.85
CA VAL A 13 24.62 -16.44 2.12
C VAL A 13 24.71 -17.86 1.58
N GLY A 14 23.86 -18.74 2.11
CA GLY A 14 23.73 -20.11 1.62
C GLY A 14 23.08 -20.21 0.23
N SER A 15 22.89 -21.45 -0.24
CA SER A 15 22.18 -21.70 -1.49
C SER A 15 20.74 -21.18 -1.42
N LEU A 16 20.34 -20.38 -2.42
CA LEU A 16 18.97 -19.92 -2.62
C LEU A 16 18.02 -21.03 -3.11
N ALA A 17 18.52 -22.26 -3.27
CA ALA A 17 17.69 -23.41 -3.64
C ALA A 17 16.70 -23.74 -2.52
N LEU A 18 15.43 -23.90 -2.89
CA LEU A 18 14.37 -24.33 -1.97
C LEU A 18 14.69 -25.73 -1.45
N ASN A 19 15.15 -25.82 -0.19
CA ASN A 19 15.26 -27.10 0.51
C ASN A 19 13.89 -27.51 1.07
N GLU A 20 13.57 -28.80 1.08
CA GLU A 20 12.25 -29.32 1.51
C GLU A 20 11.85 -28.93 2.94
N THR A 21 12.80 -28.55 3.79
CA THR A 21 12.58 -28.10 5.18
C THR A 21 11.93 -26.70 5.29
N ASP A 22 11.77 -25.98 4.18
CA ASP A 22 11.20 -24.63 4.14
C ASP A 22 9.68 -24.58 3.95
N TRP A 23 9.03 -25.74 3.82
CA TRP A 23 7.59 -25.84 3.66
C TRP A 23 6.85 -25.54 4.98
N LEU A 24 6.16 -24.40 5.04
CA LEU A 24 5.41 -23.95 6.23
C LEU A 24 4.07 -24.69 6.44
N GLY A 25 3.75 -25.66 5.58
CA GLY A 25 2.52 -26.47 5.66
C GLY A 25 1.51 -26.18 4.56
N HIS A 26 0.43 -26.97 4.54
CA HIS A 26 -0.73 -26.76 3.68
C HIS A 26 -1.84 -26.10 4.49
N ILE A 27 -2.51 -25.10 3.93
CA ILE A 27 -3.71 -24.53 4.54
C ILE A 27 -4.84 -25.53 4.36
N GLU A 28 -5.39 -26.04 5.47
CA GLU A 28 -6.52 -26.98 5.42
C GLU A 28 -7.71 -26.39 4.65
N PRO A 29 -8.26 -27.09 3.64
CA PRO A 29 -9.33 -26.57 2.77
C PRO A 29 -10.63 -26.15 3.50
N SER A 30 -10.84 -26.64 4.72
CA SER A 30 -12.02 -26.39 5.55
C SER A 30 -11.86 -25.22 6.53
N SER A 31 -10.68 -24.59 6.60
CA SER A 31 -10.40 -23.51 7.54
C SER A 31 -10.91 -22.14 7.04
N PRO A 32 -11.42 -21.26 7.92
CA PRO A 32 -11.83 -19.90 7.56
C PRO A 32 -10.66 -19.00 7.11
N GLU A 33 -9.42 -19.48 7.20
CA GLU A 33 -8.21 -18.78 6.77
C GLU A 33 -8.16 -18.56 5.26
N TRP A 34 -8.74 -19.46 4.46
CA TRP A 34 -8.88 -19.27 3.01
C TRP A 34 -9.67 -18.00 2.68
N GLY A 35 -10.71 -17.71 3.45
CA GLY A 35 -11.49 -16.48 3.30
C GLY A 35 -10.67 -15.23 3.61
N LEU A 36 -9.83 -15.26 4.66
CA LEU A 36 -8.93 -14.16 5.00
C LEU A 36 -7.84 -13.95 3.95
N TRP A 37 -7.27 -15.03 3.40
CA TRP A 37 -6.28 -14.96 2.35
C TRP A 37 -6.82 -14.33 1.06
N ILE A 38 -8.00 -14.76 0.63
CA ILE A 38 -8.70 -14.17 -0.52
C ILE A 38 -9.02 -12.70 -0.23
N ASP A 39 -9.46 -12.38 0.98
CA ASP A 39 -9.75 -11.02 1.38
C ASP A 39 -8.50 -10.10 1.35
N TYR A 40 -7.33 -10.57 1.81
CA TYR A 40 -6.09 -9.80 1.67
C TYR A 40 -5.67 -9.66 0.21
N TRP A 41 -5.82 -10.70 -0.60
CA TRP A 41 -5.52 -10.64 -2.03
C TRP A 41 -6.38 -9.60 -2.73
N LEU A 42 -7.69 -9.61 -2.46
CA LEU A 42 -8.64 -8.67 -3.03
C LEU A 42 -8.42 -7.25 -2.50
N LEU A 43 -8.03 -7.10 -1.22
CA LEU A 43 -7.63 -5.81 -0.66
C LEU A 43 -6.39 -5.25 -1.38
N LEU A 44 -5.37 -6.08 -1.63
CA LEU A 44 -4.13 -5.65 -2.27
C LEU A 44 -4.34 -5.28 -3.75
N ILE A 45 -5.19 -6.01 -4.48
CA ILE A 45 -5.47 -5.75 -5.90
C ILE A 45 -6.51 -4.64 -6.09
N CYS A 46 -7.68 -4.78 -5.46
CA CYS A 46 -8.82 -3.90 -5.71
C CYS A 46 -8.81 -2.66 -4.79
N GLY A 47 -8.19 -2.73 -3.61
CA GLY A 47 -8.15 -1.62 -2.65
C GLY A 47 -7.37 -0.40 -3.15
N GLY A 48 -6.43 -0.60 -4.08
CA GLY A 48 -5.65 0.46 -4.71
C GLY A 48 -6.38 1.25 -5.81
N ILE A 49 -7.52 0.75 -6.31
CA ILE A 49 -8.21 1.33 -7.48
C ILE A 49 -8.75 2.75 -7.19
N PRO A 50 -9.47 3.00 -6.08
CA PRO A 50 -9.99 4.34 -5.78
C PRO A 50 -8.99 5.23 -5.03
N TRP A 51 -7.68 5.00 -5.16
CA TRP A 51 -6.70 5.75 -4.37
C TRP A 51 -6.60 7.19 -4.86
N GLN A 52 -6.95 8.15 -4.00
CA GLN A 52 -7.07 9.56 -4.38
C GLN A 52 -5.76 10.15 -4.95
N VAL A 53 -4.60 9.75 -4.41
CA VAL A 53 -3.26 10.09 -4.95
C VAL A 53 -3.13 9.73 -6.43
N TYR A 54 -3.65 8.57 -6.85
CA TYR A 54 -3.57 8.13 -8.24
C TYR A 54 -4.43 9.02 -9.15
N PHE A 55 -5.67 9.31 -8.76
CA PHE A 55 -6.53 10.24 -9.51
C PHE A 55 -5.93 11.63 -9.60
N GLN A 56 -5.30 12.14 -8.54
CA GLN A 56 -4.60 13.43 -8.57
C GLN A 56 -3.49 13.46 -9.63
N ARG A 57 -2.72 12.36 -9.76
CA ARG A 57 -1.65 12.25 -10.76
C ARG A 57 -2.21 12.13 -12.18
N VAL A 58 -3.23 11.30 -12.38
CA VAL A 58 -3.89 11.12 -13.69
C VAL A 58 -4.55 12.42 -14.17
N LEU A 59 -5.28 13.11 -13.30
CA LEU A 59 -5.96 14.37 -13.63
C LEU A 59 -5.01 15.56 -13.80
N SER A 60 -3.76 15.46 -13.34
CA SER A 60 -2.72 16.47 -13.57
C SER A 60 -2.11 16.41 -14.98
N CYS A 61 -2.38 15.34 -15.73
CA CYS A 61 -1.87 15.16 -17.08
C CYS A 61 -2.64 16.03 -18.08
N LYS A 62 -1.92 16.73 -18.96
CA LYS A 62 -2.51 17.62 -19.99
C LYS A 62 -3.32 16.86 -21.06
N THR A 63 -3.01 15.58 -21.27
CA THR A 63 -3.56 14.77 -22.37
C THR A 63 -3.93 13.38 -21.86
N PRO A 64 -5.07 12.80 -22.28
CA PRO A 64 -5.49 11.46 -21.85
C PRO A 64 -4.51 10.34 -22.26
N LYS A 65 -3.86 10.47 -23.41
CA LYS A 65 -2.82 9.51 -23.85
C LYS A 65 -1.64 9.45 -22.87
N ASN A 66 -1.23 10.58 -22.31
CA ASN A 66 -0.12 10.64 -21.36
C ASN A 66 -0.51 10.01 -20.02
N ALA A 67 -1.76 10.23 -19.59
CA ALA A 67 -2.30 9.58 -18.39
C ALA A 67 -2.30 8.05 -18.54
N GLN A 68 -2.76 7.51 -19.67
CA GLN A 68 -2.74 6.07 -19.94
C GLN A 68 -1.32 5.50 -19.96
N MET A 69 -0.40 6.18 -20.66
CA MET A 69 1.00 5.77 -20.73
C MET A 69 1.64 5.74 -19.33
N LEU A 70 1.36 6.74 -18.49
CA LEU A 70 1.86 6.79 -17.11
C LEU A 70 1.38 5.58 -16.30
N SER A 71 0.11 5.20 -16.45
CA SER A 71 -0.46 4.04 -15.74
C SER A 71 0.14 2.71 -16.21
N TYR A 72 0.34 2.53 -17.51
CA TYR A 72 0.99 1.32 -18.04
C TYR A 72 2.46 1.24 -17.63
N ALA A 73 3.19 2.36 -17.73
CA ALA A 73 4.57 2.45 -17.29
C ALA A 73 4.72 2.19 -15.79
N ALA A 74 3.80 2.72 -14.96
CA ALA A 74 3.77 2.47 -13.53
C ALA A 74 3.49 0.99 -13.21
N SER A 75 2.53 0.36 -13.90
CA SER A 75 2.22 -1.06 -13.73
C SER A 75 3.44 -1.95 -14.00
N PHE A 76 4.11 -1.73 -15.14
CA PHE A 76 5.32 -2.46 -15.50
C PHE A 76 6.48 -2.16 -14.53
N GLY A 77 6.63 -0.89 -14.13
CA GLY A 77 7.63 -0.46 -13.16
C GLY A 77 7.44 -1.10 -11.79
N CYS A 78 6.20 -1.32 -11.34
CA CYS A 78 5.90 -2.01 -10.09
C CYS A 78 6.33 -3.48 -10.13
N ILE A 79 6.07 -4.18 -11.25
CA ILE A 79 6.48 -5.59 -11.42
C ILE A 79 8.00 -5.71 -11.34
N ILE A 80 8.73 -4.85 -12.06
CA ILE A 80 10.20 -4.83 -12.01
C ILE A 80 10.69 -4.48 -10.60
N SER A 81 10.06 -3.51 -9.94
CA SER A 81 10.49 -3.07 -8.59
C SER A 81 10.21 -4.10 -7.49
N ALA A 82 9.28 -5.03 -7.71
CA ALA A 82 9.01 -6.12 -6.78
C ALA A 82 10.14 -7.15 -6.73
N VAL A 83 10.82 -7.40 -7.87
CA VAL A 83 11.86 -8.45 -7.97
C VAL A 83 13.01 -8.26 -6.98
N PRO A 84 13.64 -7.07 -6.86
CA PRO A 84 14.70 -6.85 -5.86
C PRO A 84 14.24 -7.04 -4.42
N ALA A 85 13.01 -6.64 -4.09
CA ALA A 85 12.47 -6.79 -2.74
C ALA A 85 12.33 -8.28 -2.37
N CYS A 86 11.83 -9.09 -3.30
CA CYS A 86 11.74 -10.54 -3.11
C CYS A 86 13.12 -11.20 -2.97
N ILE A 87 14.09 -10.81 -3.80
CA ILE A 87 15.45 -11.38 -3.73
C ILE A 87 16.12 -11.03 -2.40
N ILE A 88 16.02 -9.79 -1.93
CA ILE A 88 16.58 -9.39 -0.64
C ILE A 88 15.94 -10.17 0.52
N GLY A 89 14.62 -10.41 0.47
CA GLY A 89 13.92 -11.25 1.44
C GLY A 89 14.38 -12.71 1.40
N ALA A 90 14.62 -13.26 0.21
CA ALA A 90 15.14 -14.62 0.04
C ALA A 90 16.58 -14.74 0.57
N VAL A 91 17.45 -13.77 0.26
CA VAL A 91 18.82 -13.69 0.77
C VAL A 91 18.81 -13.62 2.30
N ALA A 92 17.98 -12.76 2.89
CA ALA A 92 17.85 -12.68 4.35
C ALA A 92 17.51 -14.01 5.02
N LYS A 93 16.66 -14.81 4.36
CA LYS A 93 16.25 -16.13 4.87
C LYS A 93 17.37 -17.16 4.73
N ALA A 94 18.09 -17.14 3.61
CA ALA A 94 19.19 -18.06 3.30
C ALA A 94 20.49 -17.72 4.03
N THR A 95 20.57 -16.55 4.67
CA THR A 95 21.76 -16.10 5.40
C THR A 95 21.85 -16.77 6.76
N ASP A 96 23.02 -17.34 7.08
CA ASP A 96 23.33 -17.74 8.44
C ASP A 96 23.80 -16.53 9.25
N TRP A 97 22.87 -15.92 9.97
CA TRP A 97 23.10 -14.70 10.75
C TRP A 97 24.13 -14.87 11.87
N SER A 98 24.45 -16.10 12.28
CA SER A 98 25.48 -16.37 13.29
C SER A 98 26.90 -16.05 12.80
N GLN A 99 27.11 -16.09 11.49
CA GLN A 99 28.40 -15.79 10.84
C GLN A 99 28.53 -14.30 10.44
N THR A 100 27.46 -13.52 10.60
CA THR A 100 27.45 -12.08 10.33
C THR A 100 27.81 -11.31 11.59
N GLU A 101 28.26 -10.05 11.43
CA GLU A 101 28.58 -9.13 12.55
C GLU A 101 27.38 -8.89 13.50
N TYR A 102 26.16 -9.25 13.07
CA TYR A 102 24.93 -9.19 13.87
C TYR A 102 24.80 -10.34 14.89
N GLY A 103 25.41 -11.50 14.64
CA GLY A 103 25.61 -12.59 15.60
C GLY A 103 24.39 -13.43 16.03
N HIS A 104 23.15 -13.04 15.68
CA HIS A 104 21.94 -13.80 16.03
C HIS A 104 20.86 -13.71 14.94
N LYS A 105 20.00 -14.73 14.86
CA LYS A 105 18.88 -14.73 13.91
C LYS A 105 17.86 -13.65 14.33
N PRO A 106 17.36 -12.82 13.40
CA PRO A 106 16.35 -11.82 13.73
C PRO A 106 15.05 -12.51 14.18
N GLU A 107 14.60 -12.19 15.40
CA GLU A 107 13.38 -12.72 16.00
C GLU A 107 12.34 -11.60 16.30
N GLY A 108 11.05 -11.96 16.23
CA GLY A 108 9.95 -11.05 16.57
C GLY A 108 9.91 -9.76 15.73
N TYR A 109 10.12 -8.62 16.38
CA TYR A 109 10.10 -7.31 15.72
C TYR A 109 11.24 -7.14 14.70
N GLN A 110 12.39 -7.77 14.96
CA GLN A 110 13.59 -7.64 14.10
C GLN A 110 13.38 -8.25 12.71
N VAL A 111 12.45 -9.21 12.57
CA VAL A 111 12.05 -9.77 11.27
C VAL A 111 11.49 -8.68 10.33
N LYS A 112 10.89 -7.61 10.88
CA LYS A 112 10.40 -6.47 10.08
C LYS A 112 11.52 -5.56 9.58
N LEU A 113 12.67 -5.61 10.25
CA LEU A 113 13.86 -4.82 9.95
C LEU A 113 14.85 -5.61 9.08
N VAL A 114 14.41 -6.72 8.47
CA VAL A 114 15.25 -7.57 7.62
C VAL A 114 15.87 -6.79 6.46
N LEU A 115 15.11 -5.90 5.81
CA LEU A 115 15.63 -5.08 4.72
C LEU A 115 16.84 -4.23 5.17
N PRO A 116 16.75 -3.37 6.21
CA PRO A 116 17.89 -2.60 6.65
C PRO A 116 19.02 -3.45 7.25
N LEU A 117 18.71 -4.57 7.93
CA LEU A 117 19.71 -5.51 8.42
C LEU A 117 20.56 -6.09 7.28
N VAL A 118 19.92 -6.58 6.22
CA VAL A 118 20.64 -7.10 5.04
C VAL A 118 21.49 -6.02 4.39
N MET A 119 20.97 -4.80 4.24
CA MET A 119 21.76 -3.72 3.65
C MET A 119 22.97 -3.36 4.50
N GLN A 120 22.84 -3.32 5.82
CA GLN A 120 23.92 -2.92 6.71
C GLN A 120 25.02 -3.97 6.86
N TYR A 121 24.63 -5.25 6.95
CA TYR A 121 25.57 -6.32 7.31
C TYR A 121 26.05 -7.18 6.14
N LEU A 122 25.34 -7.19 5.00
CA LEU A 122 25.70 -8.01 3.82
C LEU A 122 26.21 -7.17 2.64
N THR A 123 26.15 -5.84 2.71
CA THR A 123 26.61 -4.96 1.62
C THR A 123 27.66 -3.97 2.11
N PRO A 124 28.59 -3.53 1.23
CA PRO A 124 29.63 -2.59 1.64
C PRO A 124 29.01 -1.25 2.10
N PRO A 125 29.68 -0.50 3.00
CA PRO A 125 29.08 0.66 3.67
C PRO A 125 28.51 1.73 2.72
N TRP A 126 29.14 1.93 1.56
CA TRP A 126 28.68 2.91 0.57
C TRP A 126 27.38 2.48 -0.14
N VAL A 127 27.18 1.17 -0.40
CA VAL A 127 25.94 0.62 -0.97
C VAL A 127 24.83 0.66 0.07
N ALA A 128 25.14 0.32 1.32
CA ALA A 128 24.20 0.39 2.42
C ALA A 128 23.66 1.82 2.58
N PHE A 129 24.54 2.81 2.59
CA PHE A 129 24.16 4.23 2.71
C PHE A 129 23.26 4.70 1.55
N LEU A 130 23.68 4.45 0.30
CA LEU A 130 22.88 4.84 -0.87
C LEU A 130 21.55 4.08 -0.94
N GLY A 131 21.57 2.80 -0.58
CA GLY A 131 20.42 1.92 -0.63
C GLY A 131 19.36 2.27 0.42
N LEU A 132 19.76 2.45 1.67
CA LEU A 132 18.88 2.92 2.74
C LEU A 132 18.37 4.32 2.44
N GLY A 133 19.24 5.21 1.94
CA GLY A 133 18.85 6.55 1.50
C GLY A 133 17.78 6.52 0.40
N ALA A 134 17.92 5.64 -0.60
CA ALA A 134 16.92 5.46 -1.65
C ALA A 134 15.58 4.93 -1.12
N VAL A 135 15.61 3.98 -0.18
CA VAL A 135 14.39 3.47 0.47
C VAL A 135 13.71 4.58 1.28
N SER A 136 14.46 5.33 2.08
CA SER A 136 13.93 6.48 2.82
C SER A 136 13.33 7.53 1.89
N ALA A 137 13.98 7.85 0.77
CA ALA A 137 13.47 8.78 -0.22
C ALA A 137 12.16 8.28 -0.87
N ALA A 138 12.08 6.98 -1.19
CA ALA A 138 10.86 6.37 -1.74
C ALA A 138 9.68 6.39 -0.76
N VAL A 139 9.94 6.10 0.52
CA VAL A 139 8.93 6.19 1.59
C VAL A 139 8.48 7.63 1.80
N MET A 140 9.42 8.60 1.83
CA MET A 140 9.11 10.03 1.92
C MET A 140 8.19 10.48 0.78
N SER A 141 8.54 10.16 -0.48
CA SER A 141 7.72 10.50 -1.64
C SER A 141 6.30 9.92 -1.57
N SER A 142 6.15 8.73 -0.99
CA SER A 142 4.85 8.07 -0.78
C SER A 142 4.05 8.73 0.34
N ALA A 143 4.72 9.09 1.44
CA ALA A 143 4.14 9.81 2.55
C ALA A 143 3.65 11.21 2.13
N ASP A 144 4.50 11.96 1.42
CA ASP A 144 4.19 13.30 0.90
C ASP A 144 2.94 13.28 0.02
N SER A 145 2.87 12.31 -0.90
CA SER A 145 1.72 12.14 -1.78
C SER A 145 0.43 11.84 -1.00
N SER A 146 0.53 11.01 0.06
CA SER A 146 -0.62 10.63 0.91
C SER A 146 -1.13 11.81 1.74
N VAL A 147 -0.22 12.58 2.34
CA VAL A 147 -0.54 13.78 3.12
C VAL A 147 -1.15 14.86 2.23
N LEU A 148 -0.59 15.08 1.04
CA LEU A 148 -1.13 16.02 0.06
C LEU A 148 -2.54 15.62 -0.36
N SER A 149 -2.76 14.33 -0.61
CA SER A 149 -4.07 13.81 -1.00
C SER A 149 -5.12 14.03 0.09
N ALA A 150 -4.81 13.70 1.34
CA ALA A 150 -5.69 13.92 2.48
C ALA A 150 -6.00 15.42 2.68
N SER A 151 -4.98 16.28 2.59
CA SER A 151 -5.11 17.73 2.75
C SER A 151 -5.95 18.36 1.65
N SER A 152 -5.82 17.87 0.41
CA SER A 152 -6.62 18.32 -0.74
C SER A 152 -8.10 17.94 -0.58
N MET A 153 -8.38 16.73 -0.10
CA MET A 153 -9.76 16.32 0.22
C MET A 153 -10.35 17.17 1.34
N PHE A 154 -9.58 17.45 2.40
CA PHE A 154 -10.03 18.31 3.49
C PHE A 154 -10.35 19.74 3.04
N ALA A 155 -9.42 20.37 2.30
CA ALA A 155 -9.59 21.74 1.83
C ALA A 155 -10.76 21.89 0.83
N ARG A 156 -10.97 20.92 -0.06
CA ARG A 156 -12.07 20.99 -1.05
C ARG A 156 -13.42 20.54 -0.47
N ASN A 157 -13.46 19.41 0.24
CA ASN A 157 -14.72 18.81 0.66
C ASN A 157 -15.25 19.37 1.97
N ILE A 158 -14.38 19.84 2.88
CA ILE A 158 -14.80 20.40 4.16
C ILE A 158 -14.76 21.92 4.09
N TYR A 159 -13.61 22.52 3.77
CA TYR A 159 -13.48 23.98 3.86
C TYR A 159 -14.32 24.72 2.80
N LYS A 160 -14.23 24.33 1.52
CA LYS A 160 -14.99 24.99 0.44
C LYS A 160 -16.50 24.69 0.49
N ASN A 161 -16.90 23.46 0.80
CA ASN A 161 -18.32 23.10 0.81
C ASN A 161 -19.07 23.47 2.10
N VAL A 162 -18.41 23.44 3.27
CA VAL A 162 -19.07 23.64 4.58
C VAL A 162 -18.88 25.07 5.12
N PHE A 163 -17.69 25.67 4.96
CA PHE A 163 -17.37 26.95 5.61
C PHE A 163 -17.49 28.18 4.69
N LYS A 164 -17.01 28.11 3.44
CA LYS A 164 -17.13 29.22 2.46
C LYS A 164 -17.28 28.70 1.02
N GLN A 165 -18.52 28.65 0.53
CA GLN A 165 -18.85 28.23 -0.85
C GLN A 165 -18.25 29.13 -1.94
N GLN A 166 -17.89 30.38 -1.62
CA GLN A 166 -17.19 31.32 -2.52
C GLN A 166 -15.71 31.55 -2.16
N ALA A 167 -15.03 30.60 -1.52
CA ALA A 167 -13.59 30.75 -1.23
C ALA A 167 -12.77 30.87 -2.52
N SER A 168 -11.88 31.87 -2.56
CA SER A 168 -10.96 32.07 -3.68
C SER A 168 -9.92 30.95 -3.73
N ASP A 169 -9.46 30.56 -4.93
CA ASP A 169 -8.48 29.48 -5.09
C ASP A 169 -7.17 29.74 -4.30
N ARG A 170 -6.81 31.00 -4.09
CA ARG A 170 -5.67 31.39 -3.23
C ARG A 170 -5.88 31.07 -1.75
N GLU A 171 -7.10 31.25 -1.24
CA GLU A 171 -7.44 30.91 0.15
C GLU A 171 -7.43 29.39 0.35
N VAL A 172 -7.94 28.64 -0.64
CA VAL A 172 -7.96 27.16 -0.61
C VAL A 172 -6.54 26.60 -0.57
N ILE A 173 -5.60 27.18 -1.33
CA ILE A 173 -4.19 26.76 -1.30
C ILE A 173 -3.56 27.03 0.07
N TRP A 174 -3.86 28.17 0.70
CA TRP A 174 -3.37 28.50 2.03
C TRP A 174 -3.88 27.52 3.10
N VAL A 175 -5.17 27.20 3.05
CA VAL A 175 -5.79 26.22 3.96
C VAL A 175 -5.22 24.82 3.72
N MET A 176 -4.96 24.44 2.46
CA MET A 176 -4.31 23.17 2.13
C MET A 176 -2.92 23.09 2.77
N ARG A 177 -2.10 24.16 2.69
CA ARG A 177 -0.77 24.21 3.33
C ARG A 177 -0.84 24.10 4.85
N ALA A 178 -1.78 24.79 5.49
CA ALA A 178 -1.99 24.68 6.92
C ALA A 178 -2.43 23.25 7.32
N SER A 179 -3.32 22.64 6.53
CA SER A 179 -3.81 21.27 6.75
C SER A 179 -2.70 20.24 6.64
N ILE A 180 -1.75 20.42 5.70
CA ILE A 180 -0.57 19.55 5.57
C ILE A 180 0.23 19.54 6.87
N ILE A 181 0.47 20.70 7.48
CA ILE A 181 1.23 20.80 8.73
C ILE A 181 0.49 20.05 9.85
N VAL A 182 -0.81 20.30 10.00
CA VAL A 182 -1.63 19.66 11.05
C VAL A 182 -1.65 18.14 10.88
N VAL A 183 -1.91 17.64 9.67
CA VAL A 183 -1.94 16.20 9.38
C VAL A 183 -0.57 15.57 9.58
N ALA A 184 0.52 16.24 9.17
CA ALA A 184 1.88 15.75 9.37
C ALA A 184 2.25 15.68 10.86
N THR A 185 1.88 16.67 11.67
CA THR A 185 2.11 16.65 13.12
C THR A 185 1.35 15.50 13.77
N ILE A 186 0.05 15.34 13.47
CA ILE A 186 -0.77 14.25 14.02
C ILE A 186 -0.22 12.88 13.60
N ALA A 187 0.11 12.71 12.32
CA ALA A 187 0.69 11.47 11.80
C ALA A 187 2.02 11.14 12.49
N SER A 188 2.88 12.14 12.71
CA SER A 188 4.16 11.96 13.40
C SER A 188 3.96 11.57 14.87
N THR A 189 3.04 12.22 15.57
CA THR A 189 2.71 11.88 16.97
C THR A 189 2.17 10.46 17.08
N ILE A 190 1.26 10.06 16.20
CA ILE A 190 0.74 8.68 16.16
C ILE A 190 1.86 7.67 15.86
N GLY A 191 2.78 8.01 14.94
CA GLY A 191 3.92 7.17 14.60
C GLY A 191 4.86 6.91 15.78
N ILE A 192 5.07 7.90 16.66
CA ILE A 192 5.89 7.76 17.87
C ILE A 192 5.18 6.91 18.94
N LEU A 193 3.85 6.99 19.03
CA LEU A 193 3.06 6.31 20.06
C LEU A 193 2.75 4.84 19.72
N ILE A 194 2.66 4.48 18.44
CA ILE A 194 2.25 3.14 18.00
C ILE A 194 3.47 2.26 17.72
N ASN A 195 3.67 1.24 18.55
CA ASN A 195 4.76 0.27 18.41
C ASN A 195 4.46 -0.88 17.40
N SER A 196 3.20 -1.05 16.97
CA SER A 196 2.84 -2.16 16.08
C SER A 196 2.06 -1.72 14.84
N ILE A 197 2.76 -1.75 13.71
CA ILE A 197 2.26 -1.44 12.36
C ILE A 197 1.07 -2.35 11.98
N TYR A 198 1.03 -3.59 12.46
CA TYR A 198 -0.03 -4.54 12.11
C TYR A 198 -1.39 -4.13 12.66
N TYR A 199 -1.45 -3.58 13.88
CA TYR A 199 -2.72 -3.09 14.42
C TYR A 199 -3.28 -1.95 13.57
N LEU A 200 -2.42 -1.03 13.12
CA LEU A 200 -2.82 0.07 12.24
C LEU A 200 -3.30 -0.44 10.86
N PHE A 201 -2.52 -1.35 10.26
CA PHE A 201 -2.81 -1.93 8.95
C PHE A 201 -4.07 -2.81 8.95
N PHE A 202 -4.45 -3.41 10.07
CA PHE A 202 -5.66 -4.22 10.17
C PHE A 202 -6.91 -3.42 10.54
N VAL A 203 -6.77 -2.46 11.47
CA VAL A 203 -7.92 -1.72 12.00
C VAL A 203 -8.43 -0.68 11.01
N LEU A 204 -7.53 0.01 10.28
CA LEU A 204 -7.93 1.06 9.35
C LEU A 204 -8.65 0.55 8.10
N PRO A 205 -8.18 -0.48 7.38
CA PRO A 205 -8.91 -0.96 6.20
C PRO A 205 -10.23 -1.63 6.58
N ARG A 206 -10.33 -2.29 7.73
CA ARG A 206 -11.60 -2.87 8.21
C ARG A 206 -12.65 -1.79 8.48
N THR A 207 -12.26 -0.70 9.14
CA THR A 207 -13.16 0.43 9.40
C THR A 207 -13.51 1.19 8.13
N VAL A 208 -12.54 1.44 7.25
CA VAL A 208 -12.79 2.10 5.96
C VAL A 208 -13.65 1.23 5.04
N ARG A 209 -13.47 -0.10 5.02
CA ARG A 209 -14.28 -1.02 4.20
C ARG A 209 -15.73 -1.05 4.67
N MET A 210 -15.98 -1.03 5.98
CA MET A 210 -17.33 -0.89 6.56
C MET A 210 -18.00 0.42 6.14
N CYS A 211 -17.24 1.52 6.03
CA CYS A 211 -17.76 2.82 5.60
C CYS A 211 -17.85 2.99 4.07
N LYS A 212 -17.00 2.33 3.28
CA LYS A 212 -16.96 2.44 1.81
C LYS A 212 -17.95 1.51 1.10
N SER A 213 -18.24 0.33 1.65
CA SER A 213 -19.12 -0.64 0.98
C SER A 213 -20.51 -0.10 0.61
N PRO A 214 -21.14 0.82 1.38
CA PRO A 214 -22.38 1.45 0.93
C PRO A 214 -22.11 2.49 -0.17
N ILE A 215 -21.06 3.30 -0.01
CA ILE A 215 -20.78 4.47 -0.86
C ILE A 215 -20.31 4.06 -2.27
N ASP A 216 -19.46 3.03 -2.38
CA ASP A 216 -18.98 2.55 -3.68
C ASP A 216 -20.12 1.90 -4.50
N VAL A 217 -21.09 1.24 -3.84
CA VAL A 217 -22.31 0.71 -4.49
C VAL A 217 -23.19 1.87 -4.99
N TYR A 218 -23.44 2.88 -4.15
CA TYR A 218 -24.19 4.07 -4.56
C TYR A 218 -23.53 4.88 -5.69
N CYS A 219 -22.20 4.90 -5.75
CA CYS A 219 -21.46 5.62 -6.79
C CYS A 219 -21.44 4.83 -8.12
N LEU A 220 -21.32 3.51 -8.07
CA LEU A 220 -21.47 2.63 -9.24
C LEU A 220 -22.90 2.68 -9.81
N ASP A 221 -23.92 2.71 -8.95
CA ASP A 221 -25.32 2.86 -9.38
C ASP A 221 -25.56 4.19 -10.11
N ASN A 222 -25.01 5.30 -9.60
CA ASN A 222 -25.14 6.61 -10.25
C ASN A 222 -24.34 6.72 -11.56
N ILE A 223 -23.18 6.06 -11.66
CA ILE A 223 -22.38 6.02 -12.90
C ILE A 223 -23.04 5.12 -13.96
N GLN A 224 -23.68 4.01 -13.57
CA GLN A 224 -24.46 3.17 -14.48
C GLN A 224 -25.74 3.88 -14.96
N GLU A 225 -26.41 4.64 -14.10
CA GLU A 225 -27.59 5.42 -14.46
C GLU A 225 -27.25 6.59 -15.41
N ALA A 226 -26.07 7.21 -15.24
CA ALA A 226 -25.57 8.26 -16.14
C ALA A 226 -25.07 7.76 -17.51
N SER A 227 -24.80 6.45 -17.67
CA SER A 227 -24.25 5.85 -18.90
C SER A 227 -25.30 5.12 -19.76
N GLY A 228 -26.58 5.10 -19.35
CA GLY A 228 -27.69 4.60 -20.16
C GLY A 228 -27.72 3.08 -20.41
N ILE A 229 -26.95 2.28 -19.66
CA ILE A 229 -26.90 0.82 -19.83
C ILE A 229 -28.01 0.16 -19.00
N THR A 230 -29.25 0.24 -19.47
CA THR A 230 -30.46 -0.28 -18.82
C THR A 230 -30.70 -1.79 -19.09
N HIS A 231 -29.72 -2.65 -18.88
CA HIS A 231 -29.94 -4.10 -19.00
C HIS A 231 -29.15 -4.91 -17.96
N THR A 232 -29.50 -4.77 -16.68
CA THR A 232 -29.19 -5.80 -15.64
C THR A 232 -29.96 -5.64 -14.32
N LYS A 233 -30.96 -4.74 -14.23
CA LYS A 233 -31.76 -4.51 -12.99
C LYS A 233 -32.61 -5.71 -12.53
N SER A 234 -32.87 -6.73 -13.37
CA SER A 234 -33.88 -7.78 -13.08
C SER A 234 -33.37 -8.99 -12.27
N GLU A 235 -32.10 -9.37 -12.39
CA GLU A 235 -31.58 -10.60 -11.74
C GLU A 235 -31.10 -10.36 -10.29
N TYR A 236 -30.48 -9.22 -10.00
CA TYR A 236 -29.96 -8.92 -8.66
C TYR A 236 -31.05 -8.70 -7.60
N TYR A 237 -32.17 -8.08 -7.96
CA TYR A 237 -33.29 -7.87 -7.03
C TYR A 237 -34.00 -9.20 -6.66
N LYS A 238 -34.02 -10.18 -7.59
CA LYS A 238 -34.60 -11.50 -7.34
C LYS A 238 -33.75 -12.34 -6.38
N ILE A 239 -32.42 -12.21 -6.42
CA ILE A 239 -31.53 -12.94 -5.52
C ILE A 239 -31.63 -12.37 -4.08
N HIS A 240 -31.69 -11.04 -3.94
CA HIS A 240 -31.74 -10.42 -2.61
C HIS A 240 -33.08 -10.65 -1.87
N ILE A 241 -34.21 -10.66 -2.58
CA ILE A 241 -35.53 -10.99 -1.99
C ILE A 241 -35.60 -12.47 -1.57
N LYS A 242 -34.95 -13.38 -2.31
CA LYS A 242 -34.99 -14.82 -2.00
C LYS A 242 -34.18 -15.19 -0.75
N ILE A 243 -33.15 -14.41 -0.42
CA ILE A 243 -32.34 -14.58 0.80
C ILE A 243 -33.09 -14.06 2.04
N ASN A 244 -33.84 -12.97 1.92
CA ASN A 244 -34.57 -12.39 3.06
C ASN A 244 -35.89 -13.11 3.38
N LYS A 245 -36.40 -13.96 2.47
CA LYS A 245 -37.59 -14.81 2.68
C LYS A 245 -37.28 -16.21 3.26
N ARG A 246 -36.01 -16.53 3.50
CA ARG A 246 -35.57 -17.79 4.14
C ARG A 246 -34.99 -17.58 5.55
N ARG A 247 -35.19 -16.40 6.13
CA ARG A 247 -35.12 -16.16 7.58
C ARG A 247 -36.53 -16.16 8.15
#